data_AF-A0A6M0G6N1-F1
#
_entry.id   AF-A0A6M0G6N1-F1
#
_cell.length_a   1.000
_cell.length_b   1.000
_cell.length_c   1.000
_cell.angle_alpha   90.00
_cell.angle_beta   90.00
_cell.angle_gamma   90.00
#
_symmetry.space_group_name_H-M   'P 1'
#
loop_
_entity.id
_entity.type
_entity.pdbx_description
1 polymer ?
#
loop_
_entity_poly.entity_id
_entity_poly.type
_entity_poly.pdbx_seq_one_letter_code
_entity_poly.pdbx_strand_id
1 'polypeptide(L)'
;MQRLYRVGYKGFVYTGFGMSGYYGKAFCYARQGEIAQAIDNLKKAIDIAPRLCRTEAKHNPDFDSIRDEEGFRALVEKGECRM
;
A
#
# COMPACT_ATOMS: atom_id res chain seq x y z
N MET A 1 -0.40 11.48 -24.65
CA MET A 1 -1.38 10.43 -25.02
C MET A 1 -1.23 9.28 -24.04
N GLN A 2 -2.23 9.11 -23.18
CA GLN A 2 -2.16 8.30 -21.96
C GLN A 2 -2.10 6.81 -22.32
N ARG A 3 -1.00 6.13 -21.94
CA ARG A 3 -0.87 4.67 -22.04
C ARG A 3 -1.80 4.06 -21.01
N LEU A 4 -2.95 3.58 -21.48
CA LEU A 4 -3.89 2.76 -20.73
C LEU A 4 -3.15 1.53 -20.20
N TYR A 5 -2.86 1.51 -18.90
CA TYR A 5 -2.35 0.33 -18.22
C TYR A 5 -3.48 -0.69 -18.08
N ARG A 6 -3.60 -1.56 -19.08
CA ARG A 6 -4.37 -2.79 -19.02
C ARG A 6 -3.62 -3.76 -18.09
N VAL A 7 -3.83 -3.64 -16.78
CA VAL A 7 -3.45 -4.69 -15.82
C VAL A 7 -4.70 -5.40 -15.41
N GLY A 8 -4.82 -6.64 -15.91
CA GLY A 8 -5.89 -7.55 -15.55
C GLY A 8 -5.74 -7.92 -14.08
N TYR A 9 -6.57 -7.32 -13.23
CA TYR A 9 -6.82 -7.81 -11.89
C TYR A 9 -7.66 -9.07 -12.01
N LYS A 10 -7.00 -10.23 -12.00
CA LYS A 10 -7.68 -11.50 -11.75
C LYS A 10 -8.17 -11.50 -10.31
N GLY A 11 -9.48 -11.38 -10.15
CA GLY A 11 -10.22 -11.99 -9.05
C GLY A 11 -9.95 -11.47 -7.64
N PHE A 12 -10.35 -10.23 -7.34
CA PHE A 12 -10.86 -9.90 -6.01
C PHE A 12 -11.96 -8.86 -6.19
N VAL A 13 -13.18 -9.24 -5.84
CA VAL A 13 -14.33 -8.34 -5.79
C VAL A 13 -14.04 -7.30 -4.72
N TYR A 14 -13.70 -6.08 -5.11
CA TYR A 14 -13.65 -4.92 -4.20
C TYR A 14 -15.08 -4.53 -3.84
N THR A 15 -15.75 -5.30 -3.00
CA THR A 15 -17.00 -4.89 -2.38
C THR A 15 -16.70 -3.96 -1.22
N GLY A 16 -16.67 -2.66 -1.53
CA GLY A 16 -17.08 -1.61 -0.59
C GLY A 16 -16.02 -1.06 0.36
N PHE A 17 -16.02 0.28 0.41
CA PHE A 17 -15.36 1.15 1.39
C PHE A 17 -13.91 1.54 1.09
N GLY A 18 -13.74 2.80 0.71
CA GLY A 18 -12.49 3.38 0.24
C GLY A 18 -11.37 3.18 1.25
N MET A 19 -10.41 2.33 0.89
CA MET A 19 -9.05 2.54 1.36
C MET A 19 -8.73 4.00 1.07
N SER A 20 -8.39 4.75 2.12
CA SER A 20 -8.08 6.16 2.07
C SER A 20 -7.34 6.49 0.76
N GLY A 21 -7.67 7.59 0.08
CA GLY A 21 -7.05 7.92 -1.22
C GLY A 21 -5.51 7.92 -1.18
N TYR A 22 -4.93 8.03 0.02
CA TYR A 22 -3.52 7.82 0.31
C TYR A 22 -3.03 6.39 0.03
N TYR A 23 -3.77 5.34 0.39
CA TYR A 23 -3.38 3.96 0.07
C TYR A 23 -3.34 3.72 -1.43
N GLY A 24 -4.36 4.20 -2.15
CA GLY A 24 -4.39 4.14 -3.62
C GLY A 24 -3.23 4.91 -4.26
N LYS A 25 -2.84 6.06 -3.68
CA LYS A 25 -1.64 6.78 -4.11
C LYS A 25 -0.36 6.01 -3.83
N ALA A 26 -0.22 5.45 -2.63
CA ALA A 26 0.93 4.64 -2.24
C ALA A 26 1.15 3.48 -3.21
N PHE A 27 0.06 2.80 -3.56
CA PHE A 27 0.04 1.75 -4.57
C PHE A 27 0.55 2.24 -5.94
N CYS A 28 0.00 3.34 -6.45
CA CYS A 28 0.43 3.91 -7.73
C CYS A 28 1.92 4.30 -7.73
N TYR A 29 2.42 4.84 -6.62
CA TYR A 29 3.84 5.22 -6.51
C TYR A 29 4.76 4.01 -6.36
N ALA A 30 4.37 2.99 -5.59
CA ALA A 30 5.13 1.75 -5.46
C ALA A 30 5.34 1.08 -6.83
N ARG A 31 4.28 1.08 -7.64
CA ARG A 31 4.33 0.54 -9.00
C ARG A 31 5.15 1.40 -9.98
N GLN A 32 5.24 2.70 -9.75
CA GLN A 32 6.10 3.60 -10.54
C GLN A 32 7.58 3.51 -10.12
N GLY A 33 7.90 2.84 -9.01
CA GLY A 33 9.24 2.82 -8.43
C GLY A 33 9.56 4.05 -7.57
N GLU A 34 8.57 4.90 -7.31
CA GLU A 34 8.70 6.09 -6.48
C GLU A 34 8.56 5.72 -4.99
N ILE A 35 9.57 5.01 -4.47
CA ILE A 35 9.56 4.37 -3.14
C ILE A 35 9.28 5.40 -2.02
N ALA A 36 9.96 6.54 -2.04
CA ALA A 36 9.80 7.57 -1.01
C ALA A 36 8.35 8.10 -0.95
N GLN A 37 7.74 8.32 -2.11
CA GLN A 37 6.34 8.79 -2.20
C GLN A 37 5.36 7.68 -1.80
N ALA A 38 5.67 6.43 -2.14
CA ALA A 38 4.87 5.29 -1.74
C ALA A 38 4.81 5.17 -0.20
N ILE A 39 5.96 5.24 0.46
CA ILE A 39 6.09 5.15 1.92
C ILE A 39 5.38 6.32 2.62
N ASP A 40 5.54 7.56 2.13
CA ASP A 40 4.87 8.73 2.72
C ASP A 40 3.33 8.63 2.64
N ASN A 41 2.81 8.20 1.50
CA ASN A 41 1.37 8.01 1.33
C ASN A 41 0.86 6.81 2.13
N LEU A 42 1.63 5.72 2.21
CA LEU A 42 1.28 4.56 3.01
C LEU A 42 1.22 4.92 4.50
N LYS A 43 2.15 5.74 4.98
CA LYS A 43 2.14 6.26 6.35
C LYS A 43 0.84 7.00 6.67
N LYS A 44 0.37 7.89 5.77
CA LYS A 44 -0.92 8.59 5.93
C LYS A 44 -2.11 7.63 5.92
N ALA A 45 -2.05 6.60 5.08
CA ALA A 45 -3.08 5.58 5.05
C ALA A 45 -3.14 4.79 6.37
N ILE A 46 -1.98 4.42 6.92
CA ILE A 46 -1.85 3.75 8.21
C ILE A 46 -2.29 4.65 9.36
N ASP A 47 -2.05 5.97 9.28
CA ASP A 47 -2.54 6.91 10.31
C ASP A 47 -4.08 6.93 10.38
N ILE A 48 -4.75 6.81 9.23
CA ILE A 48 -6.22 6.76 9.14
C ILE A 48 -6.77 5.40 9.57
N ALA A 49 -6.19 4.30 9.07
CA ALA A 49 -6.68 2.95 9.30
C ALA A 49 -5.52 1.97 9.53
N PRO A 50 -4.89 1.99 10.72
CA PRO A 50 -3.61 1.32 10.95
C PRO A 50 -3.70 -0.19 10.82
N ARG A 51 -4.76 -0.82 11.36
CA ARG A 51 -4.94 -2.27 11.27
C ARG A 51 -5.18 -2.71 9.82
N LEU A 52 -6.17 -2.12 9.16
CA LEU A 52 -6.54 -2.50 7.79
C LEU A 52 -5.38 -2.27 6.82
N CYS A 53 -4.79 -1.07 6.81
CA CYS A 53 -3.72 -0.75 5.87
C CYS A 53 -2.47 -1.61 6.07
N ARG A 54 -2.13 -1.98 7.31
CA ARG A 54 -0.98 -2.87 7.57
C ARG A 54 -1.24 -4.30 7.11
N THR A 55 -2.42 -4.86 7.41
CA THR A 55 -2.79 -6.20 6.97
C THR A 55 -2.81 -6.26 5.44
N GLU A 56 -3.45 -5.30 4.80
CA GLU A 56 -3.50 -5.22 3.34
C GLU A 56 -2.11 -5.03 2.73
N ALA A 57 -1.30 -4.08 3.23
CA ALA A 57 0.04 -3.83 2.69
C ALA A 57 0.97 -5.05 2.85
N LYS A 58 0.81 -5.82 3.93
CA LYS A 58 1.62 -7.03 4.19
C LYS A 58 1.34 -8.15 3.18
N HIS A 59 0.10 -8.28 2.72
CA HIS A 59 -0.31 -9.34 1.78
C HIS A 59 -0.41 -8.87 0.33
N ASN A 60 -0.31 -7.57 0.08
CA ASN A 60 -0.45 -7.03 -1.26
C ASN A 60 0.85 -7.23 -2.08
N PRO A 61 0.79 -7.94 -3.22
CA PRO A 61 1.95 -8.25 -4.05
C PRO A 61 2.54 -7.01 -4.74
N ASP A 62 1.76 -5.95 -4.93
CA ASP A 62 2.25 -4.72 -5.57
C ASP A 62 3.25 -3.96 -4.69
N PHE A 63 3.31 -4.28 -3.38
CA PHE A 63 4.35 -3.78 -2.48
C PHE A 63 5.54 -4.71 -2.35
N ASP A 64 5.59 -5.85 -3.06
CA ASP A 64 6.75 -6.76 -2.98
C ASP A 64 8.06 -6.05 -3.34
N SER A 65 8.01 -5.11 -4.30
CA SER A 65 9.17 -4.30 -4.71
C SER A 65 9.69 -3.34 -3.64
N ILE A 66 8.85 -2.92 -2.71
CA ILE A 66 9.21 -2.01 -1.61
C ILE A 66 9.17 -2.72 -0.25
N ARG A 67 8.90 -4.02 -0.21
CA ARG A 67 8.71 -4.76 1.05
C ARG A 67 10.01 -4.88 1.84
N ASP A 68 11.14 -4.92 1.13
CA ASP A 68 12.47 -4.98 1.75
C ASP A 68 12.99 -3.60 2.20
N GLU A 69 12.29 -2.52 1.82
CA GLU A 69 12.67 -1.16 2.21
C GLU A 69 12.44 -0.94 3.71
N GLU A 70 13.44 -0.38 4.37
CA GLU A 70 13.42 -0.15 5.82
C GLU A 70 12.21 0.70 6.23
N GLY A 71 11.88 1.73 5.43
CA GLY A 71 10.74 2.60 5.69
C GLY A 71 9.38 1.88 5.60
N PHE A 72 9.24 0.90 4.70
CA PHE A 72 8.06 0.06 4.62
C PHE A 72 8.01 -0.94 5.79
N ARG A 73 9.17 -1.57 6.07
CA ARG A 73 9.53 -2.34 7.27
C ARG A 73 8.89 -1.77 8.53
N ALA A 74 9.38 -0.57 8.84
CA ALA A 74 9.00 0.18 10.02
C ALA A 74 7.51 0.54 10.04
N LEU A 75 6.85 0.78 8.91
CA LEU A 75 5.43 1.12 8.90
C LEU A 75 4.53 -0.08 9.20
N VAL A 76 4.87 -1.25 8.65
CA VAL A 76 4.09 -2.48 8.80
C VAL A 76 4.33 -3.15 10.16
N GLU A 77 5.58 -3.22 10.63
CA GLU A 77 5.95 -3.85 11.90
C GLU A 77 5.52 -3.01 13.13
N LYS A 78 5.55 -1.67 13.05
CA LYS A 78 5.34 -0.74 14.19
C LYS A 78 3.91 -0.67 14.75
N GLY A 79 3.04 -1.64 14.49
CA GLY A 79 1.93 -1.83 15.43
C GLY A 79 1.38 -3.21 15.44
N GLU A 80 2.31 -4.16 15.39
CA GLU A 80 2.30 -5.17 16.43
C GLU A 80 2.28 -4.47 17.79
N CYS A 81 1.07 -4.36 18.37
CA CYS A 81 0.96 -4.22 19.81
C CYS A 81 1.54 -5.51 20.38
N ARG A 82 2.78 -5.46 20.88
CA ARG A 82 3.35 -6.55 21.66
C ARG A 82 2.46 -6.67 22.89
N MET A 83 1.78 -7.82 22.98
CA MET A 83 0.78 -8.14 24.01
C MET A 83 1.32 -7.91 25.42
#